data_AF-G1VCK4-F1
#
_entry.id   AF-G1VCK4-F1
#
_cell.length_a   1.000
_cell.length_b   1.000
_cell.length_c   1.000
_cell.angle_alpha   90.00
_cell.angle_beta   90.00
_cell.angle_gamma   90.00
#
_symmetry.space_group_name_H-M   'P 1'
#
loop_
_entity.id
_entity.type
_entity.pdbx_description
1 polymer ?
#
loop_
_entity_poly.entity_id
_entity_poly.type
_entity_poly.pdbx_seq_one_letter_code
_entity_poly.pdbx_strand_id
1 'polypeptide(L)' 'MRASFKSIISRWRATTPKFFKNIVVWGSGVSIVAVAIHTAMTAAAATPPEWWIKIYPYLVGAAAGMAAVAKLTREK' A
#
# COMPACT_ATOMS: atom_id res chain seq x y z
N MET A 1 9.87 -36.55 -0.17
CA MET A 1 9.18 -35.40 0.47
C MET A 1 8.96 -34.32 -0.59
N ARG A 2 7.72 -34.08 -1.04
CA ARG A 2 7.43 -32.95 -1.96
C ARG A 2 7.54 -31.65 -1.16
N ALA A 3 8.59 -30.87 -1.40
CA ALA A 3 8.68 -29.53 -0.85
C ALA A 3 7.45 -28.75 -1.31
N SER A 4 6.63 -28.30 -0.37
CA SER A 4 5.44 -27.50 -0.67
C SER A 4 5.87 -26.21 -1.36
N PHE A 5 5.16 -25.79 -2.41
CA PHE A 5 5.41 -24.55 -3.16
C PHE A 5 5.57 -23.34 -2.23
N LYS A 6 4.81 -23.30 -1.12
CA LYS A 6 4.95 -22.28 -0.06
C LYS A 6 6.34 -22.25 0.56
N SER A 7 6.95 -23.42 0.81
CA SER A 7 8.31 -23.50 1.38
C SER A 7 9.37 -22.98 0.40
N ILE A 8 9.23 -23.28 -0.89
CA ILE A 8 10.15 -22.83 -1.95
C ILE A 8 10.08 -21.31 -2.11
N ILE A 9 8.87 -20.76 -2.24
CA ILE A 9 8.65 -19.31 -2.35
C ILE A 9 9.19 -18.59 -1.12
N SER A 10 8.98 -19.15 0.07
CA SER A 10 9.48 -18.53 1.29
C SER A 10 11.01 -18.36 1.21
N ARG A 11 11.77 -19.36 0.73
CA ARG A 11 13.25 -19.32 0.68
C ARG A 11 13.81 -18.14 -0.10
N TRP A 12 13.07 -17.63 -1.08
CA TRP A 12 13.47 -16.50 -1.93
C TRP A 12 13.06 -15.13 -1.37
N ARG A 13 12.28 -15.07 -0.28
CA ARG A 13 11.87 -13.80 0.32
C ARG A 13 12.94 -13.27 1.28
N ALA A 14 13.37 -12.03 1.06
CA ALA A 14 14.24 -11.30 1.99
C ALA A 14 13.47 -10.90 3.25
N THR A 15 14.14 -10.90 4.41
CA THR A 15 13.56 -10.38 5.67
C THR A 15 13.33 -8.88 5.54
N THR A 16 12.09 -8.42 5.77
CA THR A 16 11.77 -6.99 5.68
C THR A 16 12.50 -6.20 6.77
N PRO A 17 13.29 -5.17 6.44
CA PRO A 17 13.86 -4.27 7.43
C PRO A 17 12.75 -3.54 8.21
N LYS A 18 12.92 -3.35 9.52
CA LYS A 18 11.94 -2.65 10.37
C LYS A 18 11.61 -1.24 9.86
N PHE A 19 12.61 -0.55 9.30
CA PHE A 19 12.45 0.74 8.63
C PHE A 19 11.44 0.70 7.48
N PHE A 20 11.54 -0.30 6.60
CA PHE A 20 10.63 -0.45 5.45
C PHE A 20 9.20 -0.77 5.91
N LYS A 21 9.05 -1.59 6.97
CA LYS A 21 7.74 -1.86 7.57
C LYS A 21 7.07 -0.57 8.06
N ASN A 22 7.82 0.32 8.71
CA ASN A 22 7.29 1.60 9.15
C ASN A 22 6.83 2.45 7.96
N ILE A 23 7.63 2.56 6.90
CA ILE A 23 7.25 3.32 5.68
C ILE A 23 5.94 2.79 5.10
N VAL A 24 5.81 1.46 4.97
CA VAL A 24 4.58 0.84 4.44
C VAL A 24 3.38 1.18 5.30
N VAL A 25 3.51 1.16 6.63
CA VAL A 25 2.43 1.50 7.57
C VAL A 25 2.02 2.97 7.41
N TRP A 26 2.98 3.90 7.45
CA TRP A 26 2.71 5.32 7.28
C TRP A 26 2.10 5.64 5.92
N GLY A 27 2.66 5.09 4.83
CA GLY A 27 2.15 5.29 3.48
C GLY A 27 0.74 4.72 3.27
N SER A 28 0.46 3.55 3.86
CA SER A 28 -0.88 2.96 3.84
C SER A 28 -1.89 3.81 4.62
N GLY A 29 -1.49 4.38 5.76
CA GLY A 29 -2.33 5.30 6.53
C GLY A 29 -2.73 6.54 5.73
N VAL A 30 -1.77 7.19 5.06
CA VAL A 30 -2.04 8.34 4.19
C VAL A 30 -3.00 7.97 3.06
N SER A 31 -2.81 6.81 2.44
CA SER A 31 -3.68 6.31 1.38
C SER A 31 -5.13 6.09 1.86
N ILE A 32 -5.32 5.46 3.02
CA ILE A 32 -6.65 5.23 3.61
C ILE A 32 -7.36 6.56 3.86
N VAL A 33 -6.66 7.54 4.44
CA VAL A 33 -7.23 8.87 4.68
C VAL A 33 -7.58 9.56 3.36
N ALA A 34 -6.73 9.46 2.34
CA ALA A 34 -7.01 10.03 1.03
C ALA A 34 -8.26 9.41 0.38
N VAL A 35 -8.44 8.09 0.47
CA VAL A 35 -9.66 7.40 0.02
C VAL A 35 -10.87 7.92 0.79
N ALA A 36 -10.80 8.03 2.11
CA ALA A 36 -11.91 8.53 2.93
C ALA A 36 -12.32 9.95 2.54
N ILE A 37 -11.37 10.86 2.33
CA ILE A 37 -11.63 12.22 1.86
C ILE A 37 -12.29 12.20 0.49
N HIS A 38 -11.73 11.46 -0.47
CA HIS A 38 -12.26 11.42 -1.84
C HIS A 38 -13.69 10.83 -1.88
N THR A 39 -13.96 9.80 -1.08
CA THR A 39 -15.30 9.23 -0.93
C THR A 39 -16.26 10.22 -0.28
N ALA A 40 -15.85 10.91 0.79
CA ALA A 40 -16.68 11.90 1.46
C ALA A 40 -17.08 13.05 0.52
N MET A 41 -16.14 13.55 -0.29
CA MET A 41 -16.40 14.59 -1.28
C MET A 41 -17.37 14.12 -2.36
N THR A 42 -17.15 12.91 -2.90
CA THR A 42 -18.04 12.30 -3.89
C THR A 42 -19.45 12.09 -3.34
N ALA A 43 -19.56 11.60 -2.10
CA ALA A 43 -20.84 11.39 -1.43
C ALA A 43 -21.59 12.70 -1.14
N ALA A 44 -20.86 13.78 -0.85
CA ALA A 44 -21.42 15.11 -0.64
C ALA A 44 -21.69 15.89 -1.95
N ALA A 45 -21.46 15.28 -3.13
CA ALA A 45 -21.50 15.95 -4.43
C ALA A 45 -20.63 17.23 -4.50
N ALA A 46 -19.55 17.28 -3.70
CA ALA A 46 -18.61 18.39 -3.70
C ALA A 46 -17.67 18.31 -4.89
N THR A 47 -17.41 19.44 -5.56
CA THR A 47 -16.44 19.51 -6.66
C THR A 47 -15.02 19.49 -6.10
N PRO A 48 -14.20 18.46 -6.39
CA PRO A 48 -12.85 18.42 -5.89
C PRO A 48 -11.97 19.46 -6.60
N PRO A 49 -11.06 20.12 -5.88
CA PRO A 49 -10.13 21.04 -6.51
C PRO A 49 -9.16 20.27 -7.42
N GLU A 50 -8.69 20.92 -8.49
CA GLU A 50 -7.91 20.26 -9.55
C GLU A 50 -6.63 19.58 -9.01
N TRP A 51 -5.96 20.22 -8.05
CA TRP A 51 -4.75 19.66 -7.44
C TRP A 51 -5.04 18.33 -6.72
N TRP A 52 -6.22 18.17 -6.14
CA TRP A 52 -6.62 16.95 -5.45
C TRP A 52 -6.80 15.80 -6.43
N ILE A 53 -7.47 16.06 -7.55
CA ILE A 53 -7.68 15.08 -8.63
C ILE A 53 -6.34 14.62 -9.19
N LYS A 54 -5.37 15.54 -9.32
CA LYS A 54 -4.01 15.22 -9.78
C LYS A 54 -3.23 14.36 -8.79
N ILE A 55 -3.28 14.67 -7.49
CA ILE A 55 -2.44 13.98 -6.48
C ILE A 55 -3.06 12.68 -5.96
N TYR A 56 -4.39 12.59 -5.88
CA TYR A 56 -5.11 11.47 -5.30
C TYR A 56 -4.69 10.09 -5.86
N PRO A 57 -4.56 9.89 -7.18
CA PRO A 57 -4.11 8.61 -7.74
C PRO A 57 -2.73 8.18 -7.23
N TYR A 58 -1.81 9.12 -6.99
CA TYR A 58 -0.47 8.82 -6.49
C TYR A 58 -0.48 8.43 -5.02
N LEU A 59 -1.32 9.07 -4.21
CA LEU A 59 -1.49 8.73 -2.79
C LEU A 59 -1.98 7.29 -2.62
N VAL A 60 -2.92 6.87 -3.47
CA VAL A 60 -3.46 5.51 -3.44
C VAL A 60 -2.51 4.50 -4.11
N GLY A 61 -2.03 4.84 -5.31
CA GLY A 61 -1.20 3.95 -6.14
C GLY A 61 0.18 3.66 -5.54
N ALA A 62 0.85 4.66 -4.96
CA ALA A 62 2.14 4.45 -4.32
C ALA A 62 2.02 3.50 -3.12
N ALA A 63 0.98 3.68 -2.29
CA ALA A 63 0.71 2.79 -1.16
C ALA A 63 0.37 1.36 -1.62
N ALA A 64 -0.42 1.21 -2.69
CA ALA A 64 -0.71 -0.10 -3.28
C ALA A 64 0.55 -0.80 -3.81
N GLY A 65 1.44 -0.05 -4.49
CA GLY A 65 2.73 -0.56 -4.95
C GLY A 65 3.64 -0.99 -3.79
N MET A 66 3.73 -0.17 -2.74
CA MET A 66 4.47 -0.51 -1.52
C MET A 66 3.90 -1.77 -0.84
N ALA A 67 2.58 -1.90 -0.75
CA ALA A 67 1.93 -3.08 -0.18
C ALA A 67 2.16 -4.35 -1.02
N ALA A 68 2.14 -4.23 -2.35
CA ALA A 68 2.45 -5.34 -3.25
C ALA A 68 3.89 -5.83 -3.09
N VAL A 69 4.85 -4.90 -3.01
CA VAL A 69 6.27 -5.22 -2.79
C VAL A 69 6.50 -5.79 -1.38
N ALA A 70 5.80 -5.27 -0.36
CA ALA A 70 5.87 -5.82 1.00
C ALA A 70 5.37 -7.28 1.09
N LYS A 71 4.43 -7.69 0.23
CA LYS A 71 4.00 -9.10 0.15
C LYS A 71 5.07 -10.03 -0.43
N LEU A 72 6.10 -9.50 -1.08
CA LEU A 72 7.22 -10.28 -1.61
C LEU A 72 8.33 -10.51 -0.58
N THR A 73 8.25 -9.85 0.58
CA THR A 73 9.23 -10.03 1.66
C THR A 73 8.70 -10.96 2.75
N ARG A 74 9.60 -11.49 3.57
CA ARG A 74 9.30 -12.31 4.75
C ARG A 74 9.15 -11.37 5.93
N GLU A 75 8.03 -11.47 6.62
CA GLU A 75 7.89 -10.86 7.94
C GLU A 75 8.79 -11.62 8.92
N LYS A 76 9.52 -10.88 9.76
CA LYS A 76 10.37 -11.44 10.81
C LYS A 76 9.53 -11.71 12.05
#